data_AF-A0ABD6ENC9-F1
#
_entry.id   AF-A0ABD6ENC9-F1
#
_cell.length_a   1.000
_cell.length_b   1.000
_cell.length_c   1.000
_cell.angle_alpha   90.00
_cell.angle_beta   90.00
_cell.angle_gamma   90.00
#
_symmetry.space_group_name_H-M   'P 1'
#
loop_
_entity.id
_entity.type
_entity.pdbx_description
1 polymer ?
#
loop_
_entity_poly.entity_id
_entity_poly.type
_entity_poly.pdbx_seq_one_letter_code
_entity_poly.pdbx_strand_id
1 'polypeptide(L)'
;MIDPSVDASRTVNGGNKRRGIAPNHLAKASGSIIRKALETLEAIKWVEKHPDGAGRILTKQGRKNLDRISSQLRQNTRVNLEEK
;
A
#
# COMPACT_ATOMS: atom_id res chain seq x y z
N MET A 1 -6.05 -11.15 5.15
CA MET A 1 -5.68 -9.74 4.92
C MET A 1 -6.49 -9.25 3.73
N ILE A 2 -7.55 -8.48 4.01
CA ILE A 2 -8.37 -7.80 2.99
C ILE A 2 -7.76 -6.40 2.87
N ASP A 3 -7.45 -5.95 1.65
CA ASP A 3 -7.04 -4.56 1.49
C ASP A 3 -8.27 -3.64 1.48
N PRO A 4 -8.12 -2.44 2.08
CA PRO A 4 -9.20 -1.48 2.15
C PRO A 4 -9.56 -0.95 0.75
N SER A 5 -10.84 -0.65 0.54
CA SER A 5 -11.33 -0.03 -0.69
C SER A 5 -10.55 1.23 -1.06
N VAL A 6 -10.60 1.63 -2.35
CA VAL A 6 -9.86 2.81 -2.85
C VAL A 6 -10.14 4.07 -2.02
N ASP A 7 -11.37 4.26 -1.49
CA ASP A 7 -11.67 5.43 -0.65
C ASP A 7 -11.00 5.38 0.74
N ALA A 8 -10.96 4.19 1.35
CA ALA A 8 -10.25 3.98 2.60
C ALA A 8 -8.74 4.15 2.39
N SER A 9 -8.16 3.62 1.31
CA SER A 9 -6.75 3.86 0.97
C SER A 9 -6.45 5.35 0.73
N ARG A 10 -7.39 6.11 0.17
CA ARG A 10 -7.23 7.56 -0.02
C ARG A 10 -7.24 8.33 1.28
N THR A 11 -7.91 7.80 2.30
CA THR A 11 -7.96 8.41 3.63
C THR A 11 -6.69 8.10 4.41
N VAL A 12 -6.21 6.84 4.37
CA VAL A 12 -4.96 6.40 5.00
C VAL A 12 -3.74 7.09 4.40
N ASN A 13 -3.67 7.17 3.07
CA ASN A 13 -2.58 7.83 2.34
C ASN A 13 -2.83 9.34 2.16
N GLY A 14 -3.92 9.86 2.73
CA GLY A 14 -4.22 11.28 2.75
C GLY A 14 -3.34 12.02 3.75
N GLY A 15 -3.39 13.35 3.71
CA GLY A 15 -2.53 14.16 4.57
C GLY A 15 -3.06 15.57 4.76
N ASN A 16 -2.37 16.31 5.62
CA ASN A 16 -2.75 17.68 5.90
C ASN A 16 -2.47 18.57 4.69
N LYS A 17 -3.49 19.21 4.13
CA LYS A 17 -3.34 20.07 2.96
C LYS A 17 -3.23 21.52 3.38
N ARG A 18 -2.07 22.13 3.10
CA ARG A 18 -1.86 23.57 3.26
C ARG A 18 -2.69 24.35 2.24
N ARG A 19 -3.49 25.30 2.71
CA ARG A 19 -4.39 26.15 1.89
C ARG A 19 -3.96 27.62 1.82
N GLY A 20 -2.67 27.90 2.07
CA GLY A 20 -2.15 29.27 2.10
C GLY A 20 -2.50 29.97 3.41
N ILE A 21 -3.40 30.96 3.34
CA ILE A 21 -3.82 31.79 4.49
C ILE A 21 -4.92 31.15 5.32
N ALA A 22 -5.67 30.20 4.75
CA ALA A 22 -6.74 29.49 5.44
C ALA A 22 -6.21 28.31 6.29
N PRO A 23 -6.93 27.91 7.36
CA PRO A 23 -6.57 26.77 8.18
C PRO A 23 -6.37 25.48 7.39
N ASN A 24 -5.51 24.64 7.96
CA ASN A 24 -5.15 23.35 7.41
C ASN A 24 -6.28 22.33 7.64
N HIS A 25 -6.61 21.56 6.60
CA HIS A 25 -7.59 20.49 6.67
C HIS A 25 -7.04 19.21 6.03
N LEU A 26 -7.48 18.06 6.53
CA LEU A 26 -7.17 16.77 5.93
C LEU A 26 -7.71 16.70 4.50
N ALA A 27 -6.84 16.36 3.55
CA ALA A 27 -7.23 16.05 2.19
C ALA A 27 -6.96 14.57 1.89
N LYS A 28 -7.94 13.93 1.25
CA LYS A 28 -7.78 12.58 0.71
C LYS A 28 -6.73 12.58 -0.40
N ALA A 29 -5.99 11.47 -0.51
CA ALA A 29 -5.04 11.25 -1.60
C ALA A 29 -5.74 11.15 -2.97
N SER A 30 -4.94 11.21 -4.04
CA SER A 30 -5.41 11.02 -5.41
C SER A 30 -5.93 9.59 -5.61
N GLY A 31 -7.18 9.46 -6.06
CA GLY A 31 -7.79 8.16 -6.33
C GLY A 31 -7.20 7.46 -7.56
N SER A 32 -6.76 8.23 -8.56
CA SER A 32 -6.23 7.67 -9.82
C SER A 32 -4.90 6.95 -9.60
N ILE A 33 -4.03 7.48 -8.74
CA ILE A 33 -2.74 6.86 -8.42
C ILE A 33 -2.96 5.53 -7.69
N ILE A 34 -3.81 5.55 -6.65
CA ILE A 34 -4.12 4.35 -5.86
C ILE A 34 -4.77 3.27 -6.72
N ARG A 35 -5.69 3.65 -7.61
CA ARG A 35 -6.34 2.71 -8.54
C ARG A 35 -5.32 2.06 -9.47
N LYS A 36 -4.46 2.84 -10.14
CA LYS A 36 -3.42 2.33 -11.03
C LYS A 36 -2.42 1.43 -10.30
N ALA A 37 -2.00 1.80 -9.09
CA ALA A 37 -1.12 0.97 -8.29
C ALA A 37 -1.75 -0.41 -8.01
N LEU A 38 -3.02 -0.45 -7.62
CA LEU A 38 -3.72 -1.71 -7.37
C LEU A 38 -3.96 -2.52 -8.66
N GLU A 39 -4.23 -1.87 -9.80
CA GLU A 39 -4.30 -2.53 -11.12
C GLU A 39 -2.97 -3.16 -11.52
N THR A 40 -1.83 -2.50 -11.25
CA THR A 40 -0.51 -3.10 -11.51
C THR A 40 -0.23 -4.30 -10.61
N LEU A 41 -0.67 -4.28 -9.35
CA LEU A 41 -0.52 -5.41 -8.42
C LEU A 41 -1.44 -6.59 -8.78
N GLU A 42 -2.61 -6.31 -9.36
CA GLU A 42 -3.48 -7.32 -9.98
C GLU A 42 -2.81 -7.97 -11.19
N ALA A 43 -2.15 -7.18 -12.06
CA ALA A 43 -1.43 -7.71 -13.22
C ALA A 43 -0.27 -8.64 -12.83
N ILE A 44 0.39 -8.36 -11.70
CA ILE A 44 1.48 -9.18 -11.13
C ILE A 44 0.91 -10.38 -10.32
N LYS A 45 -0.41 -10.50 -10.20
CA LYS A 45 -1.13 -11.57 -9.45
C LYS A 45 -0.81 -11.62 -7.96
N TRP A 46 -0.38 -10.51 -7.38
CA TRP A 46 -0.16 -10.41 -5.94
C TRP A 46 -1.47 -10.11 -5.19
N VAL A 47 -2.40 -9.44 -5.87
CA VAL A 47 -3.71 -9.06 -5.34
C VAL A 47 -4.80 -9.56 -6.28
N GLU A 48 -5.91 -10.05 -5.72
CA GLU A 48 -7.08 -10.53 -6.46
C GLU A 48 -8.32 -9.77 -6.03
N LYS A 49 -9.30 -9.61 -6.93
CA LYS A 49 -10.59 -9.00 -6.60
C LYS A 49 -11.40 -9.96 -5.74
N HIS A 50 -12.00 -9.44 -4.66
CA HIS A 50 -12.93 -10.24 -3.87
C HIS A 50 -14.23 -10.47 -4.68
N PRO A 51 -14.81 -11.68 -4.65
CA PRO A 51 -16.08 -11.97 -5.33
C PRO A 51 -17.22 -11.02 -4.92
N ASP A 52 -17.31 -10.69 -3.63
CA ASP A 52 -18.32 -9.77 -3.08
C ASP A 52 -18.11 -8.27 -3.40
N GLY A 53 -17.11 -7.91 -4.21
CA GLY A 53 -16.89 -6.53 -4.67
C GLY A 53 -16.48 -5.50 -3.61
N ALA A 54 -16.47 -5.88 -2.32
CA ALA A 54 -16.20 -4.99 -1.18
C ALA A 54 -14.70 -4.78 -0.88
N GLY A 55 -13.80 -5.24 -1.76
CA GLY A 55 -12.36 -5.06 -1.59
C GLY A 55 -11.55 -5.93 -2.52
N ARG A 56 -10.25 -6.00 -2.24
CA ARG A 56 -9.36 -6.97 -2.85
C ARG A 56 -8.69 -7.80 -1.74
N ILE A 57 -8.17 -8.95 -2.13
CA ILE A 57 -7.53 -9.90 -1.23
C ILE A 57 -6.10 -10.09 -1.70
N LEU A 58 -5.18 -10.11 -0.74
CA LEU A 58 -3.80 -10.50 -0.99
C LEU A 58 -3.71 -12.02 -1.24
N THR A 59 -3.16 -12.40 -2.40
CA THR A 59 -2.99 -13.80 -2.79
C THR A 59 -1.97 -14.52 -1.92
N LYS A 60 -2.00 -15.86 -1.91
CA LYS A 60 -0.99 -16.66 -1.19
C LYS A 60 0.42 -16.38 -1.71
N GLN A 61 0.55 -16.17 -3.02
CA GLN A 61 1.83 -15.81 -3.67
C GLN A 61 2.29 -14.42 -3.24
N GLY A 62 1.38 -13.43 -3.20
CA GLY A 62 1.68 -12.07 -2.71
C GLY A 62 2.24 -12.06 -1.30
N ARG A 63 1.61 -12.81 -0.36
CA ARG A 63 2.11 -12.95 1.02
C ARG A 63 3.52 -13.53 1.08
N LYS A 64 3.75 -14.66 0.41
CA LYS A 64 5.06 -15.33 0.40
C LYS A 64 6.18 -14.41 -0.11
N ASN A 65 5.90 -13.64 -1.16
CA ASN A 65 6.87 -12.71 -1.73
C ASN A 65 7.16 -11.54 -0.77
N LEU A 66 6.14 -10.98 -0.12
CA LEU A 66 6.31 -9.94 0.89
C LEU A 66 7.14 -10.43 2.08
N ASP A 67 6.87 -11.64 2.59
CA ASP A 67 7.61 -12.22 3.71
C ASP A 67 9.08 -12.48 3.36
N ARG A 68 9.34 -12.95 2.13
CA ARG A 68 10.71 -13.14 1.62
C ARG A 68 11.47 -11.80 1.57
N ILE A 69 10.87 -10.77 1.00
CA ILE A 69 11.49 -9.43 0.90
C ILE A 69 11.75 -8.86 2.30
N SER A 70 10.79 -8.99 3.21
CA SER A 70 10.93 -8.56 4.61
C SER A 70 12.09 -9.27 5.31
N SER A 71 12.21 -10.59 5.12
CA SER A 71 13.29 -11.39 5.71
C SER A 71 14.67 -10.96 5.18
N GLN A 72 14.77 -10.71 3.88
CA GLN A 72 15.99 -10.23 3.23
C GLN A 72 16.37 -8.83 3.73
N LEU A 73 15.40 -7.91 3.83
CA LEU A 73 15.64 -6.56 4.33
C LEU A 73 16.13 -6.58 5.77
N ARG A 74 15.51 -7.41 6.63
CA ARG A 74 15.95 -7.62 8.01
C ARG A 74 17.39 -8.14 8.11
N GLN A 75 17.81 -9.00 7.19
CA GLN A 75 19.19 -9.51 7.17
C GLN A 75 20.18 -8.43 6.69
N ASN A 76 19.85 -7.72 5.61
CA ASN A 76 20.69 -6.65 5.08
C ASN A 76 20.89 -5.52 6.10
N THR A 77 19.82 -5.12 6.81
CA THR A 77 19.93 -4.10 7.86
C THR A 77 20.90 -4.51 8.97
N ARG A 78 20.97 -5.81 9.31
CA ARG A 78 21.94 -6.31 10.30
C ARG A 78 23.38 -6.22 9.80
N VAL A 79 23.63 -6.71 8.59
CA VAL A 79 24.98 -6.72 8.00
C VAL A 79 25.54 -5.29 7.91
N ASN A 80 24.72 -4.33 7.48
CA ASN A 80 25.13 -2.93 7.35
C ASN A 80 25.39 -2.24 8.70
N LEU A 81 24.90 -2.77 9.82
CA LEU A 81 25.19 -2.27 11.16
C LEU A 81 26.50 -2.84 11.73
N GLU A 82 26.95 -3.99 11.23
CA GLU A 82 28.20 -4.63 11.65
C GLU A 82 29.42 -4.12 10.83
N GLU A 83 29.18 -3.59 9.63
CA GLU A 83 30.22 -2.96 8.78
C GLU A 83 30.50 -1.48 9.12
N LYS A 84 29.87 -0.93 10.17
CA LYS A 84 30.06 0.47 10.60
C LYS A 84 30.61 0.53 12.03
#